data_AF-A0A815K8M8-F1
#
_entry.id   AF-A0A815K8M8-F1
#
_cell.length_a   1.000
_cell.length_b   1.000
_cell.length_c   1.000
_cell.angle_alpha   90.00
_cell.angle_beta   90.00
_cell.angle_gamma   90.00
#
_symmetry.space_group_name_H-M   'P 1'
#
loop_
_entity.id
_entity.type
_entity.pdbx_description
1 polymer ?
#
loop_
_entity_poly.entity_id
_entity_poly.type
_entity_poly.pdbx_seq_one_letter_code
_entity_poly.pdbx_strand_id
1 'polypeptide(L)'
;MTALLFGFAMIDNILLLLINIYNIITLSDLETDLMNVRQCCTKLNQTFLPEIALHVMLTVFFIFSHHWLLFLLNVCLDLWFAYVYFKRQPGQLGIYDPLEINNRQRIKAKMRMFILHGRYFFHRHIHLFKHCYSTSTIKPLNVAFFGSDLFSMHILEHLYQLFINDKSRIKCLEVVTTVSTLNTVMQGAEKLQLTTHVWPDIDSLISKSPVQFDVGILASFGQLLPKRLIESFPLGIINVHPSLLPRWRGSSPLIYTIASGDKTSGVSIMDIRPKHFDIGPVLMQQSFPLSTNMTMFELLKISADVGCSLLDKVLEDPITSRVNAQEQALSGITYAHKINKYGYYIDWHNHTTEDIDRLYRALNQIANLRTMFRQKPVRLKLLTLINDQNILNDLNAISSQPGTAIYNKSLECICIRCKNGWIGFKKLAYLKSMYARDFHNGYISKMDRFVFDSIHNSLFDYIYERRVPK
;
A
#
# COMPACT_ATOMS: atom_id res chain seq x y z
N MET A 1 1.38 12.96 32.32
CA MET A 1 0.16 13.72 32.71
C MET A 1 -0.99 13.50 31.72
N THR A 2 -0.72 13.58 30.41
CA THR A 2 -1.72 13.39 29.33
C THR A 2 -2.41 12.03 29.34
N ALA A 3 -1.67 10.91 29.44
CA ALA A 3 -2.26 9.56 29.44
C ALA A 3 -3.26 9.31 30.59
N LEU A 4 -2.99 9.88 31.78
CA LEU A 4 -3.87 9.75 32.94
C LEU A 4 -5.18 10.52 32.75
N LEU A 5 -5.10 11.76 32.24
CA LEU A 5 -6.26 12.59 31.87
C LEU A 5 -7.10 11.91 30.77
N PHE A 6 -6.47 11.24 29.82
CA PHE A 6 -7.15 10.44 28.79
C PHE A 6 -7.86 9.21 29.35
N GLY A 7 -7.23 8.50 30.30
CA GLY A 7 -7.87 7.40 31.01
C GLY A 7 -9.14 7.85 31.73
N PHE A 8 -9.09 9.00 32.41
CA PHE A 8 -10.28 9.59 33.03
C PHE A 8 -11.34 9.99 32.01
N ALA A 9 -10.97 10.64 30.90
CA ALA A 9 -11.91 11.00 29.84
C ALA A 9 -12.58 9.76 29.18
N MET A 10 -11.87 8.63 29.11
CA MET A 10 -12.42 7.36 28.64
C MET A 10 -13.47 6.79 29.59
N ILE A 11 -13.17 6.76 30.90
CA ILE A 11 -14.11 6.31 31.93
C ILE A 11 -15.35 7.20 31.92
N ASP A 12 -15.15 8.52 31.87
CA ASP A 12 -16.21 9.51 31.84
C ASP A 12 -17.14 9.35 30.62
N ASN A 13 -16.56 9.10 29.45
CA ASN A 13 -17.31 8.80 28.22
C ASN A 13 -18.13 7.50 28.34
N ILE A 14 -17.59 6.45 28.98
CA ILE A 14 -18.34 5.21 29.25
C ILE A 14 -19.55 5.49 30.14
N LEU A 15 -19.37 6.29 31.20
CA LEU A 15 -20.48 6.66 32.10
C LEU A 15 -21.57 7.43 31.35
N LEU A 16 -21.22 8.37 30.48
CA LEU A 16 -22.18 9.06 29.60
C LEU A 16 -22.92 8.09 28.67
N LEU A 17 -22.23 7.10 28.12
CA LEU A 17 -22.83 6.10 27.25
C LEU A 17 -23.82 5.20 28.01
N LEU A 18 -23.49 4.82 29.24
CA LEU A 18 -24.38 4.06 30.13
C LEU A 18 -25.63 4.88 30.52
N ILE A 19 -25.47 6.16 30.87
CA ILE A 19 -26.59 7.06 31.18
C ILE A 19 -27.49 7.23 29.94
N ASN A 20 -26.89 7.41 28.76
CA ASN A 20 -27.62 7.54 27.51
C ASN A 20 -28.46 6.28 27.20
N ILE A 21 -27.87 5.09 27.34
CA ILE A 21 -28.57 3.81 27.16
C ILE A 21 -29.71 3.69 28.18
N TYR A 22 -29.46 4.02 29.45
CA TYR A 22 -30.48 4.01 30.50
C TYR A 22 -31.66 4.95 30.17
N ASN A 23 -31.39 6.15 29.66
CA ASN A 23 -32.41 7.11 29.25
C ASN A 23 -33.23 6.62 28.04
N ILE A 24 -32.60 5.93 27.08
CA ILE A 24 -33.29 5.30 25.94
C ILE A 24 -34.22 4.19 26.42
N ILE A 25 -33.74 3.30 27.31
CA ILE A 25 -34.55 2.22 27.90
C ILE A 25 -35.74 2.82 28.65
N THR A 26 -35.51 3.84 29.48
CA THR A 26 -36.56 4.52 30.27
C THR A 26 -37.65 5.13 29.39
N LEU A 27 -37.30 5.66 28.21
CA LEU A 27 -38.27 6.16 27.22
C LEU A 27 -38.96 5.02 26.45
N SER A 28 -38.26 3.93 26.16
CA SER A 28 -38.82 2.74 25.52
C SER A 28 -39.85 2.04 26.42
N ASP A 29 -39.57 1.96 27.72
CA ASP A 29 -40.50 1.44 28.73
C ASP A 29 -41.76 2.31 28.82
N LEU A 30 -41.64 3.62 28.62
CA LEU A 30 -42.80 4.51 28.51
C LEU A 30 -43.56 4.30 27.19
N GLU A 31 -42.89 4.11 26.06
CA GLU A 31 -43.55 3.86 24.76
C GLU A 31 -44.30 2.52 24.73
N THR A 32 -43.84 1.53 25.50
CA THR A 32 -44.43 0.19 25.63
C THR A 32 -45.43 0.07 26.79
N ASP A 33 -45.78 1.20 27.42
CA ASP A 33 -46.71 1.29 28.56
C ASP A 33 -46.28 0.44 29.78
N LEU A 34 -45.00 0.07 29.89
CA LEU A 34 -44.41 -0.64 31.04
C LEU A 34 -44.21 0.28 32.26
N MET A 35 -44.16 1.59 32.05
CA MET A 35 -44.01 2.60 33.10
C MET A 35 -44.99 3.77 32.92
N ASN A 36 -45.40 4.37 34.04
CA ASN A 36 -46.21 5.59 33.99
C ASN A 36 -45.37 6.83 33.70
N VAL A 37 -45.99 7.87 33.13
CA VAL A 37 -45.32 9.10 32.70
C VAL A 37 -44.60 9.80 33.86
N ARG A 38 -45.18 9.82 35.07
CA ARG A 38 -44.56 10.46 36.25
C ARG A 38 -43.27 9.75 36.65
N GLN A 39 -43.29 8.42 36.72
CA GLN A 39 -42.14 7.58 37.04
C GLN A 39 -41.03 7.74 35.98
N CYS A 40 -41.39 7.77 34.69
CA CYS A 40 -40.45 8.03 33.60
C CYS A 40 -39.77 9.40 33.78
N CYS A 41 -40.55 10.47 33.98
CA CYS A 41 -40.01 11.81 34.21
C CYS A 41 -39.11 11.88 35.45
N THR A 42 -39.47 11.23 36.55
CA THR A 42 -38.63 11.18 37.76
C THR A 42 -37.27 10.53 37.46
N LYS A 43 -37.25 9.38 36.77
CA LYS A 43 -36.01 8.69 36.39
C LYS A 43 -35.14 9.53 35.44
N LEU A 44 -35.74 10.14 34.41
CA LEU A 44 -35.01 11.00 33.47
C LEU A 44 -34.46 12.28 34.13
N ASN A 45 -35.19 12.86 35.09
CA ASN A 45 -34.73 14.03 35.82
C ASN A 45 -33.58 13.69 36.80
N GLN A 46 -33.56 12.47 37.35
CA GLN A 46 -32.47 12.00 38.23
C GLN A 46 -31.13 11.88 37.50
N THR A 47 -31.13 11.50 36.22
CA THR A 47 -29.91 11.31 35.42
C THR A 47 -29.40 12.59 34.76
N PHE A 48 -30.26 13.61 34.60
CA PHE A 48 -29.94 14.83 33.87
C PHE A 48 -28.79 15.65 34.50
N LEU A 49 -28.79 15.85 35.82
CA LEU A 49 -27.73 16.62 36.48
C LEU A 49 -26.38 15.88 36.49
N PRO A 50 -26.33 14.55 36.78
CA PRO A 50 -25.14 13.75 36.54
C PRO A 50 -24.61 13.83 35.10
N GLU A 51 -25.51 13.76 34.10
CA GLU A 51 -25.12 13.86 32.68
C GLU A 51 -24.42 15.19 32.37
N ILE A 52 -24.96 16.33 32.83
CA ILE A 52 -24.32 17.64 32.68
C ILE A 52 -22.97 17.70 33.39
N ALA A 53 -22.88 17.17 34.62
CA ALA A 53 -21.64 17.21 35.39
C ALA A 53 -20.50 16.45 34.68
N LEU A 54 -20.79 15.26 34.13
CA LEU A 54 -19.84 14.49 33.34
C LEU A 54 -19.46 15.25 32.07
N HIS A 55 -20.42 15.85 31.37
CA HIS A 55 -20.16 16.68 30.18
C HIS A 55 -19.19 17.83 30.43
N VAL A 56 -19.42 18.61 31.50
CA VAL A 56 -18.55 19.71 31.92
C VAL A 56 -17.16 19.20 32.32
N MET A 57 -17.09 18.08 33.06
CA MET A 57 -15.82 17.46 33.44
C MET A 57 -14.98 17.06 32.20
N LEU A 58 -15.64 16.50 31.19
CA LEU A 58 -15.03 16.10 29.93
C LEU A 58 -14.51 17.32 29.13
N THR A 59 -15.23 18.45 29.16
CA THR A 59 -14.76 19.73 28.60
C THR A 59 -13.50 20.23 29.28
N VAL A 60 -13.45 20.16 30.62
CA VAL A 60 -12.26 20.53 31.40
C VAL A 60 -11.07 19.63 31.03
N PHE A 61 -11.27 18.32 30.90
CA PHE A 61 -10.21 17.41 30.45
C PHE A 61 -9.68 17.76 29.06
N PHE A 62 -10.54 18.12 28.11
CA PHE A 62 -10.12 18.50 26.76
C PHE A 62 -9.31 19.81 26.70
N ILE A 63 -9.61 20.77 27.57
CA ILE A 63 -8.80 21.98 27.72
C ILE A 63 -7.39 21.61 28.21
N PHE A 64 -7.29 20.86 29.32
CA PHE A 64 -5.99 20.51 29.90
C PHE A 64 -5.15 19.58 29.00
N SER A 65 -5.80 18.76 28.18
CA SER A 65 -5.15 17.87 27.23
C SER A 65 -4.85 18.51 25.87
N HIS A 66 -5.21 19.79 25.65
CA HIS A 66 -4.96 20.55 24.41
C HIS A 66 -5.65 19.99 23.15
N HIS A 67 -6.77 19.26 23.30
CA HIS A 67 -7.53 18.72 22.17
C HIS A 67 -8.66 19.66 21.73
N TRP A 68 -8.29 20.73 21.03
CA TRP A 68 -9.20 21.83 20.64
C TRP A 68 -10.43 21.38 19.82
N LEU A 69 -10.29 20.39 18.94
CA LEU A 69 -11.42 19.88 18.15
C LEU A 69 -12.47 19.19 19.03
N LEU A 70 -12.03 18.31 19.94
CA LEU A 70 -12.90 17.60 20.86
C LEU A 70 -13.52 18.56 21.89
N PHE A 71 -12.74 19.56 22.33
CA PHE A 71 -13.21 20.66 23.16
C PHE A 71 -14.35 21.42 22.48
N LEU A 72 -14.16 21.92 21.25
CA LEU A 72 -15.18 22.68 20.53
C LEU A 72 -16.48 21.89 20.35
N LEU A 73 -16.38 20.61 19.96
CA LEU A 73 -17.54 19.73 19.81
C LEU A 73 -18.29 19.50 21.14
N ASN A 74 -17.57 19.35 22.25
CA ASN A 74 -18.19 19.13 23.56
C ASN A 74 -18.83 20.42 24.11
N VAL A 75 -18.18 21.58 23.91
CA VAL A 75 -18.73 22.89 24.32
C VAL A 75 -20.07 23.16 23.63
N CYS A 76 -20.24 22.81 22.35
CA CYS A 76 -21.54 22.94 21.69
C CYS A 76 -22.65 22.15 22.40
N LEU A 77 -22.34 20.96 22.93
CA LEU A 77 -23.28 20.15 23.69
C LEU A 77 -23.52 20.75 25.09
N ASP A 78 -22.48 21.22 25.77
CA ASP A 78 -22.61 21.88 27.07
C ASP A 78 -23.51 23.13 26.96
N LEU A 79 -23.34 23.92 25.91
CA LEU A 79 -24.19 25.09 25.61
C LEU A 79 -25.63 24.67 25.31
N TRP A 80 -25.84 23.55 24.63
CA TRP A 80 -27.18 23.00 24.41
C TRP A 80 -27.83 22.55 25.73
N PHE A 81 -27.11 21.84 26.60
CA PHE A 81 -27.62 21.44 27.91
C PHE A 81 -27.91 22.66 28.80
N ALA A 82 -27.04 23.66 28.78
CA ALA A 82 -27.28 24.93 29.48
C ALA A 82 -28.54 25.62 28.95
N TYR A 83 -28.71 25.70 27.62
CA TYR A 83 -29.93 26.22 27.00
C TYR A 83 -31.18 25.49 27.46
N VAL A 84 -31.16 24.15 27.47
CA VAL A 84 -32.30 23.33 27.95
C VAL A 84 -32.58 23.59 29.43
N TYR A 85 -31.54 23.73 30.25
CA TYR A 85 -31.67 24.01 31.68
C TYR A 85 -32.29 25.40 31.93
N PHE A 86 -31.83 26.44 31.24
CA PHE A 86 -32.31 27.81 31.41
C PHE A 86 -33.67 28.10 30.77
N LYS A 87 -34.02 27.37 29.70
CA LYS A 87 -35.33 27.52 29.02
C LYS A 87 -36.49 26.84 29.78
N ARG A 88 -36.22 26.19 30.90
CA ARG A 88 -37.23 25.58 31.77
C ARG A 88 -38.32 26.58 32.14
N GLN A 89 -39.59 26.19 32.00
CA GLN A 89 -40.70 27.08 32.34
C GLN A 89 -40.87 27.18 33.87
N PRO A 90 -41.19 28.38 34.42
CA PRO A 90 -41.51 28.53 35.83
C PRO A 90 -42.71 27.64 36.21
N GLY A 91 -42.53 26.74 37.17
CA GLY A 91 -43.60 25.85 37.68
C GLY A 91 -43.51 24.36 37.29
N GLN A 92 -42.56 23.96 36.42
CA GLN A 92 -42.36 22.54 36.10
C GLN A 92 -41.69 21.78 37.25
N LEU A 93 -42.08 20.52 37.49
CA LEU A 93 -41.49 19.65 38.52
C LEU A 93 -40.04 19.21 38.20
N GLY A 94 -39.58 19.38 36.96
CA GLY A 94 -38.22 19.04 36.50
C GLY A 94 -37.96 19.53 35.07
N ILE A 95 -36.87 19.07 34.45
CA ILE A 95 -36.54 19.30 33.02
C ILE A 95 -37.53 18.55 32.13
N TYR A 96 -37.85 17.32 32.53
CA TYR A 96 -38.83 16.46 31.89
C TYR A 96 -40.15 16.56 32.65
N ASP A 97 -41.17 17.13 31.99
CA ASP A 97 -42.52 17.31 32.53
C ASP A 97 -43.49 16.25 31.96
N PRO A 98 -44.29 15.56 32.81
CA PRO A 98 -45.31 14.63 32.35
C PRO A 98 -46.30 15.20 31.32
N LEU A 99 -46.65 16.49 31.43
CA LEU A 99 -47.58 17.13 30.49
C LEU A 99 -46.96 17.29 29.09
N GLU A 100 -45.64 17.42 29.01
CA GLU A 100 -44.92 17.62 27.76
C GLU A 100 -44.59 16.30 27.05
N ILE A 101 -44.31 15.24 27.83
CA ILE A 101 -43.86 13.93 27.33
C ILE A 101 -45.01 13.05 26.82
N ASN A 102 -46.25 13.26 27.26
CA ASN A 102 -47.38 12.36 26.94
C ASN A 102 -47.76 12.30 25.44
N ASN A 103 -47.22 13.20 24.60
CA ASN A 103 -47.44 13.14 23.15
C ASN A 103 -46.48 12.14 22.48
N ARG A 104 -47.02 11.07 21.87
CA ARG A 104 -46.23 10.03 21.15
C ARG A 104 -45.23 10.59 20.14
N GLN A 105 -45.55 11.70 19.44
CA GLN A 105 -44.59 12.32 18.52
C GLN A 105 -43.38 12.93 19.25
N ARG A 106 -43.59 13.48 20.45
CA ARG A 106 -42.53 14.05 21.29
C ARG A 106 -41.66 12.98 21.93
N ILE A 107 -42.23 11.81 22.30
CA ILE A 107 -41.45 10.65 22.77
C ILE A 107 -40.47 10.20 21.70
N LYS A 108 -40.95 9.99 20.47
CA LYS A 108 -40.11 9.57 19.33
C LYS A 108 -39.03 10.61 19.00
N ALA A 109 -39.34 11.91 19.10
CA ALA A 109 -38.35 12.96 18.91
C ALA A 109 -37.25 12.93 19.99
N LYS A 110 -37.61 12.75 21.27
CA LYS A 110 -36.65 12.63 22.38
C LYS A 110 -35.80 11.36 22.26
N MET A 111 -36.38 10.20 21.91
CA MET A 111 -35.62 8.98 21.65
C MET A 111 -34.61 9.14 20.50
N ARG A 112 -35.01 9.79 19.39
CA ARG A 112 -34.09 10.09 18.28
C ARG A 112 -32.90 10.94 18.72
N MET A 113 -33.13 11.94 19.58
CA MET A 113 -32.05 12.76 20.13
C MET A 113 -31.09 11.93 20.99
N PHE A 114 -31.60 11.09 21.89
CA PHE A 114 -30.73 10.21 22.68
C PHE A 114 -29.93 9.23 21.81
N ILE A 115 -30.54 8.65 20.77
CA ILE A 115 -29.83 7.79 19.80
C ILE A 115 -28.72 8.57 19.09
N LEU A 116 -28.95 9.82 18.70
CA LEU A 116 -27.94 10.67 18.06
C LEU A 116 -26.77 10.97 19.01
N HIS A 117 -27.07 11.30 20.28
CA HIS A 117 -26.07 11.47 21.32
C HIS A 117 -25.27 10.19 21.58
N GLY A 118 -25.93 9.03 21.65
CA GLY A 118 -25.28 7.74 21.81
C GLY A 118 -24.32 7.42 20.67
N ARG A 119 -24.70 7.71 19.42
CA ARG A 119 -23.80 7.57 18.25
C ARG A 119 -22.59 8.49 18.35
N TYR A 120 -22.79 9.73 18.80
CA TYR A 120 -21.70 10.68 19.01
C TYR A 120 -20.75 10.20 20.13
N PHE A 121 -21.27 9.76 21.28
CA PHE A 121 -20.47 9.24 22.38
C PHE A 121 -19.64 8.02 21.96
N PHE A 122 -20.24 7.10 21.20
CA PHE A 122 -19.56 5.91 20.68
C PHE A 122 -18.40 6.27 19.73
N HIS A 123 -18.61 7.17 18.77
CA HIS A 123 -17.53 7.62 17.88
C HIS A 123 -16.42 8.35 18.66
N ARG A 124 -16.80 9.19 19.62
CA ARG A 124 -15.84 9.86 20.50
C ARG A 124 -15.05 8.85 21.33
N HIS A 125 -15.67 7.79 21.84
CA HIS A 125 -14.99 6.73 22.58
C HIS A 125 -13.94 6.03 21.72
N ILE A 126 -14.27 5.67 20.48
CA ILE A 126 -13.31 5.08 19.53
C ILE A 126 -12.13 6.04 19.29
N HIS A 127 -12.40 7.33 19.13
CA HIS A 127 -11.37 8.34 18.93
C HIS A 127 -10.45 8.48 20.15
N LEU A 128 -11.01 8.56 21.36
CA LEU A 128 -10.25 8.64 22.62
C LEU A 128 -9.41 7.37 22.84
N PHE A 129 -9.97 6.20 22.55
CA PHE A 129 -9.26 4.92 22.63
C PHE A 129 -8.05 4.88 21.70
N LYS A 130 -8.23 5.27 20.42
CA LYS A 130 -7.13 5.35 19.45
C LYS A 130 -6.02 6.30 19.94
N HIS A 131 -6.39 7.45 20.50
CA HIS A 131 -5.42 8.44 20.97
C HIS A 131 -4.69 8.00 22.24
N CYS A 132 -5.37 7.35 23.18
CA CYS A 132 -4.75 6.80 24.39
C CYS A 132 -3.75 5.67 24.06
N TYR A 133 -4.01 4.90 23.00
CA TYR A 133 -3.08 3.91 22.47
C TYR A 133 -1.89 4.54 21.70
N SER A 134 -2.15 5.60 20.94
CA SER A 134 -1.12 6.33 20.18
C SER A 134 -0.14 7.11 21.09
N THR A 135 -0.61 7.61 22.23
CA THR A 135 0.18 8.42 23.19
C THR A 135 0.97 7.61 24.21
N SER A 136 0.86 6.29 24.24
CA SER A 136 1.84 5.47 24.95
C SER A 136 3.15 5.56 24.17
N THR A 137 4.18 6.19 24.74
CA THR A 137 5.52 6.29 24.16
C THR A 137 5.94 4.93 23.59
N ILE A 138 5.94 4.80 22.27
CA ILE A 138 6.34 3.56 21.60
C ILE A 138 7.78 3.31 22.02
N LYS A 139 8.01 2.14 22.62
CA LYS A 139 9.37 1.72 22.95
C LYS A 139 10.15 1.59 21.65
N PRO A 140 11.46 1.92 21.65
CA PRO A 140 12.32 1.69 20.50
C PRO A 140 12.18 0.25 19.98
N LEU A 141 11.95 0.10 18.67
CA LEU A 141 11.60 -1.16 18.03
C LEU A 141 12.84 -2.01 17.74
N ASN A 142 12.73 -3.33 17.93
CA ASN A 142 13.63 -4.32 17.37
C ASN A 142 13.07 -4.80 16.03
N VAL A 143 13.79 -4.54 14.95
CA VAL A 143 13.34 -4.75 13.57
C VAL A 143 14.10 -5.89 12.91
N ALA A 144 13.38 -6.85 12.33
CA ALA A 144 13.94 -7.82 11.40
C ALA A 144 13.59 -7.42 9.97
N PHE A 145 14.59 -7.19 9.12
CA PHE A 145 14.41 -6.80 7.72
C PHE A 145 14.53 -8.00 6.78
N PHE A 146 13.55 -8.23 5.91
CA PHE A 146 13.51 -9.31 4.92
C PHE A 146 13.62 -8.74 3.51
N GLY A 147 14.70 -9.06 2.79
CA GLY A 147 14.91 -8.55 1.42
C GLY A 147 15.99 -9.30 0.65
N SER A 148 16.06 -9.09 -0.66
CA SER A 148 17.01 -9.80 -1.54
C SER A 148 17.49 -9.06 -2.79
N ASP A 149 16.80 -8.00 -3.19
CA ASP A 149 17.06 -7.28 -4.45
C ASP A 149 17.42 -5.81 -4.22
N LEU A 150 17.64 -5.10 -5.32
CA LEU A 150 18.05 -3.70 -5.29
C LEU A 150 16.98 -2.78 -4.68
N PHE A 151 15.69 -3.06 -4.90
CA PHE A 151 14.60 -2.29 -4.30
C PHE A 151 14.64 -2.41 -2.78
N SER A 152 14.73 -3.64 -2.28
CA SER A 152 14.83 -3.91 -0.84
C SER A 152 16.12 -3.34 -0.22
N MET A 153 17.22 -3.26 -0.98
CA MET A 153 18.44 -2.60 -0.50
C MET A 153 18.22 -1.13 -0.16
N HIS A 154 17.47 -0.37 -1.00
CA HIS A 154 17.17 1.04 -0.71
C HIS A 154 16.35 1.19 0.59
N ILE A 155 15.39 0.29 0.82
CA ILE A 155 14.61 0.27 2.06
C ILE A 155 15.51 -0.04 3.27
N LEU A 156 16.44 -1.00 3.14
CA LEU A 156 17.40 -1.34 4.18
C LEU A 156 18.33 -0.17 4.52
N GLU A 157 18.85 0.53 3.51
CA GLU A 157 19.70 1.71 3.73
C GLU A 157 18.96 2.80 4.51
N HIS A 158 17.70 3.06 4.17
CA HIS A 158 16.85 4.00 4.91
C HIS A 158 16.64 3.57 6.38
N LEU A 159 16.27 2.30 6.60
CA LEU A 159 16.12 1.76 7.96
C LEU A 159 17.44 1.81 8.75
N TYR A 160 18.57 1.59 8.08
CA TYR A 160 19.89 1.72 8.70
C TYR A 160 20.15 3.17 9.12
N GLN A 161 19.81 4.17 8.29
CA GLN A 161 19.91 5.58 8.66
C GLN A 161 19.07 5.92 9.90
N LEU A 162 17.84 5.39 10.00
CA LEU A 162 17.02 5.55 11.20
C LEU A 162 17.64 4.85 12.41
N PHE A 163 18.17 3.64 12.22
CA PHE A 163 18.83 2.88 13.28
C PHE A 163 20.07 3.57 13.85
N ILE A 164 20.86 4.28 13.04
CA ILE A 164 22.05 5.00 13.53
C ILE A 164 21.70 6.37 14.10
N ASN A 165 20.74 7.09 13.51
CA ASN A 165 20.46 8.48 13.86
C ASN A 165 19.35 8.63 14.92
N ASP A 166 18.45 7.66 15.03
CA ASP A 166 17.28 7.73 15.90
C ASP A 166 17.04 6.40 16.67
N LYS A 167 17.86 6.21 17.71
CA LYS A 167 17.71 5.09 18.66
C LYS A 167 16.40 5.11 19.45
N SER A 168 15.64 6.21 19.40
CA SER A 168 14.31 6.27 20.02
C SER A 168 13.27 5.52 19.18
N ARG A 169 13.50 5.38 17.86
CA ARG A 169 12.63 4.65 16.93
C ARG A 169 13.08 3.21 16.70
N ILE A 170 14.35 2.98 16.36
CA ILE A 170 14.89 1.64 16.08
C ILE A 170 16.07 1.35 16.99
N LYS A 171 15.88 0.39 17.90
CA LYS A 171 16.91 -0.08 18.84
C LYS A 171 17.83 -1.12 18.23
N CYS A 172 17.27 -2.04 17.46
CA CYS A 172 17.96 -3.17 16.84
C CYS A 172 17.47 -3.34 15.40
N LEU A 173 18.40 -3.62 14.50
CA LEU A 173 18.12 -3.90 13.09
C LEU A 173 18.94 -5.12 12.68
N GLU A 174 18.28 -6.22 12.34
CA GLU A 174 18.92 -7.43 11.82
C GLU A 174 18.31 -7.79 10.47
N VAL A 175 19.09 -8.47 9.62
CA VAL A 175 18.72 -8.74 8.23
C VAL A 175 18.47 -10.23 8.04
N VAL A 176 17.40 -10.58 7.36
CA VAL A 176 17.06 -11.93 6.91
C VAL A 176 17.10 -11.95 5.40
N THR A 177 17.97 -12.79 4.84
CA THR A 177 18.17 -12.83 3.38
C THR A 177 18.51 -14.23 2.87
N THR A 178 18.50 -14.43 1.55
CA THR A 178 18.87 -15.70 0.92
C THR A 178 20.33 -15.70 0.49
N VAL A 179 21.01 -16.84 0.55
CA VAL A 179 22.41 -16.93 0.09
C VAL A 179 22.45 -16.88 -1.44
N SER A 180 22.99 -15.80 -1.98
CA SER A 180 23.32 -15.71 -3.41
C SER A 180 24.36 -14.63 -3.63
N THR A 181 25.31 -14.88 -4.54
CA THR A 181 26.29 -13.88 -4.95
C THR A 181 25.66 -12.67 -5.65
N LEU A 182 24.43 -12.81 -6.18
CA LEU A 182 23.68 -11.73 -6.82
C LEU A 182 22.77 -10.96 -5.84
N ASN A 183 22.71 -11.39 -4.58
CA ASN A 183 21.85 -10.76 -3.58
C ASN A 183 22.50 -9.47 -3.07
N THR A 184 21.90 -8.33 -3.46
CA THR A 184 22.39 -7.00 -3.08
C THR A 184 22.23 -6.71 -1.60
N VAL A 185 21.19 -7.25 -0.97
CA VAL A 185 20.94 -7.09 0.48
C VAL A 185 21.99 -7.81 1.31
N MET A 186 22.38 -9.03 0.91
CA MET A 186 23.43 -9.78 1.61
C MET A 186 24.76 -9.01 1.59
N GLN A 187 25.18 -8.52 0.42
CA GLN A 187 26.39 -7.71 0.27
C GLN A 187 26.30 -6.37 1.01
N GLY A 188 25.11 -5.75 0.99
CA GLY A 188 24.86 -4.49 1.69
C GLY A 188 24.90 -4.64 3.20
N ALA A 189 24.27 -5.68 3.74
CA ALA A 189 24.27 -5.98 5.17
C ALA A 189 25.69 -6.23 5.70
N GLU A 190 26.53 -6.96 4.95
CA GLU A 190 27.95 -7.17 5.28
C GLU A 190 28.72 -5.85 5.34
N LYS A 191 28.53 -4.97 4.34
CA LYS A 191 29.17 -3.64 4.31
C LYS A 191 28.73 -2.74 5.46
N LEU A 192 27.45 -2.82 5.85
CA LEU A 192 26.87 -2.08 6.96
C LEU A 192 27.13 -2.74 8.32
N GLN A 193 27.81 -3.89 8.35
CA GLN A 193 28.11 -4.67 9.56
C GLN A 193 26.85 -5.06 10.35
N LEU A 194 25.77 -5.38 9.65
CA LEU A 194 24.52 -5.83 10.26
C LEU A 194 24.52 -7.34 10.48
N THR A 195 24.00 -7.78 11.63
CA THR A 195 23.74 -9.21 11.88
C THR A 195 22.80 -9.75 10.81
N THR A 196 23.22 -10.84 10.16
CA THR A 196 22.48 -11.45 9.06
C THR A 196 22.09 -12.88 9.40
N HIS A 197 20.81 -13.20 9.15
CA HIS A 197 20.24 -14.54 9.26
C HIS A 197 19.97 -15.09 7.87
N VAL A 198 20.36 -16.34 7.66
CA VAL A 198 20.21 -17.02 6.38
C VAL A 198 18.87 -17.76 6.33
N TRP A 199 18.03 -17.38 5.38
CA TRP A 199 16.81 -18.12 5.07
C TRP A 199 17.12 -19.51 4.49
N PRO A 200 16.40 -20.60 4.88
CA PRO A 200 15.14 -20.64 5.63
C PRO A 200 15.27 -21.00 7.12
N ASP A 201 16.43 -20.80 7.77
CA ASP A 201 16.57 -21.10 9.19
C ASP A 201 15.79 -20.08 10.04
N ILE A 202 14.57 -20.44 10.42
CA ILE A 202 13.68 -19.58 11.21
C ILE A 202 14.03 -19.63 12.70
N ASP A 203 14.61 -20.74 13.17
CA ASP A 203 14.96 -20.88 14.59
C ASP A 203 16.14 -19.98 14.95
N SER A 204 16.99 -19.61 13.98
CA SER A 204 18.02 -18.58 14.18
C SER A 204 17.41 -17.23 14.61
N LEU A 205 16.24 -16.90 14.07
CA LEU A 205 15.56 -15.63 14.31
C LEU A 205 14.68 -15.66 15.56
N ILE A 206 13.90 -16.73 15.75
CA ILE A 206 12.90 -16.79 16.83
C ILE A 206 13.51 -17.27 18.15
N SER A 207 14.37 -18.30 18.09
CA SER A 207 14.78 -19.06 19.28
C SER A 207 16.22 -18.76 19.71
N LYS A 208 17.10 -18.46 18.74
CA LYS A 208 18.54 -18.25 18.99
C LYS A 208 18.95 -16.77 18.98
N SER A 209 18.10 -15.87 18.50
CA SER A 209 18.41 -14.44 18.53
C SER A 209 18.43 -13.96 19.99
N PRO A 210 19.44 -13.17 20.41
CA PRO A 210 19.46 -12.56 21.73
C PRO A 210 18.39 -11.46 21.88
N VAL A 211 17.72 -11.09 20.78
CA VAL A 211 16.73 -10.02 20.72
C VAL A 211 15.40 -10.59 20.27
N GLN A 212 14.32 -10.23 20.98
CA GLN A 212 12.96 -10.46 20.52
C GLN A 212 12.54 -9.32 19.59
N PHE A 213 12.18 -9.66 18.35
CA PHE A 213 11.75 -8.67 17.36
C PHE A 213 10.29 -8.24 17.56
N ASP A 214 10.05 -6.94 17.42
CA ASP A 214 8.73 -6.34 17.55
C ASP A 214 7.97 -6.35 16.22
N VAL A 215 8.69 -6.06 15.13
CA VAL A 215 8.13 -5.93 13.78
C VAL A 215 9.09 -6.50 12.72
N GLY A 216 8.53 -7.18 11.72
CA GLY A 216 9.27 -7.53 10.52
C GLY A 216 9.01 -6.49 9.42
N ILE A 217 10.04 -6.02 8.73
CA ILE A 217 9.89 -5.21 7.52
C ILE A 217 10.28 -6.07 6.32
N LEU A 218 9.38 -6.22 5.36
CA LEU A 218 9.56 -7.02 4.17
C LEU A 218 9.59 -6.11 2.94
N ALA A 219 10.55 -6.34 2.05
CA ALA A 219 10.57 -5.73 0.73
C ALA A 219 11.20 -6.72 -0.25
N SER A 220 10.51 -7.07 -1.35
CA SER A 220 11.05 -7.93 -2.42
C SER A 220 11.85 -9.17 -1.95
N PHE A 221 11.36 -9.87 -0.93
CA PHE A 221 12.07 -11.04 -0.38
C PHE A 221 11.88 -12.31 -1.23
N GLY A 222 10.74 -12.42 -1.92
CA GLY A 222 10.47 -13.51 -2.87
C GLY A 222 10.20 -14.89 -2.24
N GLN A 223 10.08 -14.97 -0.91
CA GLN A 223 9.77 -16.21 -0.17
C GLN A 223 8.43 -16.09 0.56
N LEU A 224 7.69 -17.20 0.63
CA LEU A 224 6.52 -17.29 1.49
C LEU A 224 6.95 -17.47 2.95
N LEU A 225 6.49 -16.57 3.82
CA LEU A 225 6.75 -16.67 5.25
C LEU A 225 5.73 -17.62 5.92
N PRO A 226 6.18 -18.61 6.72
CA PRO A 226 5.28 -19.52 7.40
C PRO A 226 4.57 -18.81 8.54
N LYS A 227 3.36 -19.28 8.86
CA LYS A 227 2.49 -18.71 9.89
C LYS A 227 3.21 -18.53 11.24
N ARG A 228 3.97 -19.54 11.70
CA ARG A 228 4.74 -19.48 12.96
C ARG A 228 5.72 -18.29 13.02
N LEU A 229 6.34 -17.94 11.90
CA LEU A 229 7.23 -16.79 11.83
C LEU A 229 6.44 -15.47 11.83
N ILE A 230 5.34 -15.40 11.07
CA ILE A 230 4.52 -14.18 11.04
C ILE A 230 3.96 -13.86 12.43
N GLU A 231 3.50 -14.89 13.15
CA GLU A 231 2.93 -14.77 14.49
C GLU A 231 3.96 -14.49 15.59
N SER A 232 5.26 -14.63 15.32
CA SER A 232 6.30 -14.30 16.31
C SER A 232 6.56 -12.81 16.43
N PHE A 233 6.05 -11.97 15.52
CA PHE A 233 6.19 -10.52 15.56
C PHE A 233 4.91 -9.88 16.14
N PRO A 234 4.96 -9.28 17.34
CA PRO A 234 3.79 -8.65 17.97
C PRO A 234 3.10 -7.60 17.08
N LEU A 235 3.88 -6.81 16.34
CA LEU A 235 3.38 -5.78 15.42
C LEU A 235 3.20 -6.30 13.98
N GLY A 236 3.40 -7.61 13.76
CA GLY A 236 3.27 -8.25 12.46
C GLY A 236 4.49 -8.06 11.57
N ILE A 237 4.30 -8.38 10.28
CA ILE A 237 5.31 -8.17 9.25
C ILE A 237 4.73 -7.26 8.18
N ILE A 238 5.32 -6.08 8.06
CA ILE A 238 4.89 -5.00 7.18
C ILE A 238 5.68 -5.11 5.88
N ASN A 239 4.97 -5.28 4.76
CA ASN A 239 5.55 -5.33 3.43
C ASN A 239 5.46 -3.96 2.72
N VAL A 240 6.58 -3.53 2.14
CA VAL A 240 6.68 -2.38 1.24
C VAL A 240 6.51 -2.90 -0.19
N HIS A 241 5.31 -2.78 -0.73
CA HIS A 241 4.98 -3.30 -2.06
C HIS A 241 4.94 -2.16 -3.11
N PRO A 242 5.79 -2.19 -4.15
CA PRO A 242 5.91 -1.07 -5.10
C PRO A 242 4.85 -1.13 -6.21
N SER A 243 3.58 -1.23 -5.80
CA SER A 243 2.42 -0.98 -6.66
C SER A 243 1.24 -0.44 -5.83
N LEU A 244 0.21 0.04 -6.54
CA LEU A 244 -1.10 0.36 -5.95
C LEU A 244 -1.95 -0.91 -5.87
N LEU A 245 -1.85 -1.62 -4.75
CA LEU A 245 -2.69 -2.79 -4.48
C LEU A 245 -4.19 -2.43 -4.52
N PRO A 246 -5.06 -3.29 -5.09
CA PRO A 246 -4.81 -4.69 -5.46
C PRO A 246 -4.15 -4.94 -6.83
N ARG A 247 -3.76 -3.89 -7.56
CA ARG A 247 -3.08 -4.04 -8.86
C ARG A 247 -1.64 -4.51 -8.65
N TRP A 248 -1.20 -5.44 -9.48
CA TRP A 248 0.16 -5.99 -9.52
C TRP A 248 0.62 -6.69 -8.24
N ARG A 249 -0.21 -7.60 -7.71
CA ARG A 249 0.22 -8.57 -6.68
C ARG A 249 1.31 -9.49 -7.23
N GLY A 250 2.37 -9.77 -6.49
CA GLY A 250 3.40 -10.74 -6.85
C GLY A 250 4.80 -10.14 -6.99
N SER A 251 5.68 -10.90 -7.65
CA SER A 251 7.13 -10.74 -7.57
C SER A 251 7.75 -9.72 -8.53
N SER A 252 7.00 -9.14 -9.49
CA SER A 252 7.60 -8.24 -10.48
C SER A 252 6.76 -6.97 -10.79
N PRO A 253 6.13 -6.33 -9.79
CA PRO A 253 5.21 -5.20 -10.00
C PRO A 253 5.79 -4.08 -10.88
N LEU A 254 7.02 -3.65 -10.61
CA LEU A 254 7.69 -2.58 -11.35
C LEU A 254 7.77 -2.83 -12.86
N ILE A 255 8.08 -4.07 -13.25
CA ILE A 255 8.19 -4.48 -14.66
C ILE A 255 6.81 -4.43 -15.32
N TYR A 256 5.79 -4.97 -14.66
CA TYR A 256 4.44 -5.03 -15.18
C TYR A 256 3.79 -3.64 -15.28
N THR A 257 4.04 -2.76 -14.31
CA THR A 257 3.60 -1.36 -14.34
C THR A 257 4.07 -0.67 -15.63
N ILE A 258 5.35 -0.81 -15.99
CA ILE A 258 5.89 -0.21 -17.22
C ILE A 258 5.39 -0.95 -18.46
N ALA A 259 5.48 -2.28 -18.48
CA ALA A 259 5.13 -3.10 -19.63
C ALA A 259 3.65 -2.95 -20.05
N SER A 260 2.74 -2.83 -19.08
CA SER A 260 1.32 -2.60 -19.31
C SER A 260 0.98 -1.17 -19.77
N GLY A 261 1.92 -0.23 -19.66
CA GLY A 261 1.72 1.15 -20.06
C GLY A 261 0.90 1.98 -19.08
N ASP A 262 0.92 1.61 -17.79
CA ASP A 262 0.26 2.37 -16.72
C ASP A 262 0.69 3.84 -16.76
N LYS A 263 -0.24 4.74 -16.44
CA LYS A 263 0.01 6.20 -16.35
C LYS A 263 0.29 6.66 -14.93
N THR A 264 -0.02 5.81 -13.96
CA THR A 264 0.13 6.07 -12.54
C THR A 264 0.67 4.81 -11.89
N SER A 265 1.66 4.97 -11.02
CA SER A 265 2.16 3.92 -10.12
C SER A 265 1.92 4.36 -8.68
N GLY A 266 2.43 3.58 -7.74
CA GLY A 266 2.42 3.93 -6.33
C GLY A 266 3.05 2.85 -5.49
N VAL A 267 3.00 3.06 -4.19
CA VAL A 267 3.51 2.13 -3.19
C VAL A 267 2.41 1.86 -2.18
N SER A 268 2.29 0.61 -1.76
CA SER A 268 1.40 0.17 -0.69
C SER A 268 2.25 -0.38 0.46
N ILE A 269 2.05 0.17 1.65
CA ILE A 269 2.49 -0.45 2.90
C ILE A 269 1.37 -1.35 3.38
N MET A 270 1.62 -2.66 3.44
CA MET A 270 0.60 -3.66 3.76
C MET A 270 1.07 -4.63 4.84
N ASP A 271 0.13 -5.23 5.55
CA ASP A 271 0.42 -6.33 6.47
C ASP A 271 0.39 -7.63 5.66
N ILE A 272 1.24 -8.61 5.98
CA ILE A 272 1.25 -9.86 5.21
C ILE A 272 0.29 -10.90 5.80
N ARG A 273 -0.12 -11.85 4.97
CA ARG A 273 -0.88 -13.03 5.38
C ARG A 273 -0.11 -14.30 5.09
N PRO A 274 -0.29 -15.37 5.88
CA PRO A 274 0.34 -16.65 5.58
C PRO A 274 -0.20 -17.24 4.27
N LYS A 275 0.64 -18.06 3.61
CA LYS A 275 0.33 -18.87 2.42
C LYS A 275 0.05 -18.12 1.11
N HIS A 276 -0.12 -16.80 1.13
CA HIS A 276 -0.46 -16.03 -0.07
C HIS A 276 0.36 -14.73 -0.14
N PHE A 277 0.77 -14.36 -1.34
CA PHE A 277 1.48 -13.10 -1.59
C PHE A 277 0.50 -11.94 -1.76
N ASP A 278 0.82 -10.80 -1.13
CA ASP A 278 0.24 -9.48 -1.42
C ASP A 278 -1.29 -9.37 -1.32
N ILE A 279 -1.92 -10.19 -0.46
CA ILE A 279 -3.38 -10.17 -0.22
C ILE A 279 -3.80 -9.49 1.09
N GLY A 280 -2.85 -9.12 1.95
CA GLY A 280 -3.17 -8.59 3.26
C GLY A 280 -3.64 -7.13 3.22
N PRO A 281 -4.17 -6.62 4.34
CA PRO A 281 -4.74 -5.28 4.41
C PRO A 281 -3.66 -4.21 4.20
N VAL A 282 -4.06 -3.12 3.55
CA VAL A 282 -3.20 -1.96 3.26
C VAL A 282 -3.28 -0.98 4.43
N LEU A 283 -2.12 -0.68 5.03
CA LEU A 283 -1.98 0.30 6.10
C LEU A 283 -1.95 1.72 5.54
N MET A 284 -1.13 1.92 4.50
CA MET A 284 -0.97 3.19 3.81
C MET A 284 -0.67 2.96 2.34
N GLN A 285 -1.08 3.90 1.49
CA GLN A 285 -0.83 3.83 0.05
C GLN A 285 -0.66 5.23 -0.51
N GLN A 286 0.26 5.40 -1.46
CA GLN A 286 0.48 6.66 -2.16
C GLN A 286 0.71 6.43 -3.64
N SER A 287 -0.02 7.17 -4.47
CA SER A 287 0.12 7.16 -5.93
C SER A 287 1.02 8.29 -6.43
N PHE A 288 1.66 8.08 -7.58
CA PHE A 288 2.40 9.11 -8.30
C PHE A 288 2.33 8.87 -9.82
N PRO A 289 2.42 9.94 -10.64
CA PRO A 289 2.36 9.81 -12.10
C PRO A 289 3.63 9.15 -12.66
N LEU A 290 3.45 8.37 -13.74
CA LEU A 290 4.56 7.79 -14.51
C LEU A 290 4.87 8.67 -15.72
N SER A 291 6.14 9.01 -15.92
CA SER A 291 6.57 9.68 -17.15
C SER A 291 6.55 8.69 -18.31
N THR A 292 6.32 9.17 -19.53
CA THR A 292 6.19 8.32 -20.73
C THR A 292 7.44 7.51 -21.03
N ASN A 293 8.61 8.05 -20.69
CA ASN A 293 9.91 7.46 -20.97
C ASN A 293 10.54 6.79 -19.75
N MET A 294 9.80 6.66 -18.64
CA MET A 294 10.31 6.12 -17.39
C MET A 294 10.87 4.71 -17.61
N THR A 295 12.08 4.50 -17.09
CA THR A 295 12.76 3.22 -17.05
C THR A 295 12.49 2.49 -15.73
N MET A 296 12.74 1.18 -15.70
CA MET A 296 12.56 0.37 -14.50
C MET A 296 13.35 0.92 -13.30
N PHE A 297 14.59 1.34 -13.49
CA PHE A 297 15.45 1.82 -12.40
C PHE A 297 15.01 3.17 -11.84
N GLU A 298 14.55 4.10 -12.69
CA GLU A 298 13.97 5.36 -12.23
C GLU A 298 12.70 5.10 -11.42
N LEU A 299 11.83 4.20 -11.90
CA LEU A 299 10.64 3.80 -11.17
C LEU A 299 10.97 3.13 -9.84
N LEU A 300 11.98 2.26 -9.82
CA LEU A 300 12.48 1.61 -8.60
C LEU A 300 12.88 2.63 -7.56
N LYS A 301 13.70 3.62 -7.94
CA LYS A 301 14.17 4.67 -7.02
C LYS A 301 13.02 5.50 -6.46
N ILE A 302 12.13 5.99 -7.32
CA ILE A 302 10.96 6.77 -6.90
C ILE A 302 10.07 5.95 -5.97
N SER A 303 9.84 4.67 -6.29
CA SER A 303 9.03 3.77 -5.47
C SER A 303 9.71 3.49 -4.12
N ALA A 304 11.04 3.38 -4.08
CA ALA A 304 11.76 3.18 -2.83
C ALA A 304 11.65 4.42 -1.94
N ASP A 305 11.88 5.62 -2.50
CA ASP A 305 11.78 6.89 -1.76
C ASP A 305 10.37 7.10 -1.18
N VAL A 306 9.33 6.87 -1.98
CA VAL A 306 7.93 6.93 -1.52
C VAL A 306 7.65 5.84 -0.47
N GLY A 307 8.18 4.63 -0.68
CA GLY A 307 8.04 3.52 0.26
C GLY A 307 8.66 3.81 1.62
N CYS A 308 9.87 4.38 1.65
CA CYS A 308 10.54 4.82 2.88
C CYS A 308 9.72 5.88 3.62
N SER A 309 9.21 6.89 2.90
CA SER A 309 8.38 7.95 3.50
C SER A 309 7.08 7.42 4.11
N LEU A 310 6.41 6.47 3.45
CA LEU A 310 5.22 5.83 4.00
C LEU A 310 5.56 4.91 5.17
N LEU A 311 6.67 4.16 5.06
CA LEU A 311 7.14 3.29 6.12
C LEU A 311 7.47 4.08 7.39
N ASP A 312 8.06 5.27 7.26
CA ASP A 312 8.32 6.15 8.40
C ASP A 312 7.04 6.47 9.18
N LYS A 313 5.99 6.91 8.48
CA LYS A 313 4.69 7.22 9.09
C LYS A 313 4.07 6.00 9.78
N VAL A 314 4.23 4.82 9.17
CA VAL A 314 3.75 3.57 9.77
C VAL A 314 4.55 3.19 11.02
N LEU A 315 5.86 3.40 11.02
CA LEU A 315 6.72 3.13 12.19
C LEU A 315 6.58 4.17 13.30
N GLU A 316 6.11 5.39 13.01
CA GLU A 316 5.76 6.39 14.02
C GLU A 316 4.56 5.97 14.87
N ASP A 317 3.56 5.30 14.29
CA ASP A 317 2.42 4.75 15.02
C ASP A 317 1.94 3.42 14.38
N PRO A 318 2.65 2.30 14.64
CA PRO A 318 2.37 1.03 13.99
C PRO A 318 1.04 0.43 14.44
N ILE A 319 0.63 0.69 15.68
CA ILE A 319 -0.63 0.17 16.23
C ILE A 319 -1.81 0.86 15.54
N THR A 320 -1.84 2.19 15.51
CA THR A 320 -2.93 2.93 14.86
C THR A 320 -2.96 2.67 13.36
N SER A 321 -1.80 2.58 12.71
CA SER A 321 -1.69 2.23 11.29
C SER A 321 -2.33 0.88 10.98
N ARG A 322 -2.12 -0.12 11.86
CA ARG A 322 -2.70 -1.45 11.71
C ARG A 322 -4.19 -1.49 12.03
N VAL A 323 -4.65 -0.76 13.06
CA VAL A 323 -6.07 -0.62 13.40
C VAL A 323 -6.87 0.03 12.27
N ASN A 324 -6.26 0.98 11.54
CA ASN A 324 -6.90 1.66 10.42
C ASN A 324 -6.69 0.94 9.08
N ALA A 325 -5.96 -0.18 9.05
CA ALA A 325 -5.66 -0.90 7.82
C ALA A 325 -6.96 -1.34 7.12
N GLN A 326 -6.97 -1.22 5.80
CA GLN A 326 -8.13 -1.51 4.97
C GLN A 326 -7.91 -2.80 4.18
N GLU A 327 -8.90 -3.67 4.15
CA GLU A 327 -8.90 -4.82 3.27
C GLU A 327 -8.84 -4.37 1.80
N GLN A 328 -8.09 -5.10 0.99
CA GLN A 328 -7.97 -4.78 -0.43
C GLN A 328 -9.30 -5.00 -1.15
N ALA A 329 -9.62 -4.12 -2.11
CA ALA A 329 -10.78 -4.29 -2.96
C ALA A 329 -10.74 -5.61 -3.75
N LEU A 330 -11.90 -6.22 -3.97
CA LEU A 330 -12.05 -7.41 -4.80
C LEU A 330 -11.96 -7.08 -6.31
N SER A 331 -12.30 -5.84 -6.68
CA SER A 331 -12.17 -5.33 -8.05
C SER A 331 -10.74 -4.82 -8.31
N GLY A 332 -10.24 -5.04 -9.54
CA GLY A 332 -8.95 -4.48 -9.97
C GLY A 332 -7.72 -5.33 -9.60
N ILE A 333 -7.93 -6.54 -9.07
CA ILE A 333 -6.85 -7.49 -8.79
C ILE A 333 -6.14 -7.86 -10.10
N THR A 334 -4.83 -7.67 -10.14
CA THR A 334 -3.96 -8.18 -11.22
C THR A 334 -2.69 -8.77 -10.62
N TYR A 335 -2.00 -9.61 -11.38
CA TYR A 335 -0.81 -10.32 -10.91
C TYR A 335 0.43 -9.97 -11.74
N ALA A 336 1.54 -9.75 -11.04
CA ALA A 336 2.86 -9.49 -11.59
C ALA A 336 3.79 -10.66 -11.26
N HIS A 337 3.68 -11.73 -12.05
CA HIS A 337 4.45 -12.96 -11.83
C HIS A 337 5.94 -12.77 -12.15
N LYS A 338 6.78 -13.62 -11.54
CA LYS A 338 8.22 -13.66 -11.83
C LYS A 338 8.47 -13.87 -13.33
N ILE A 339 9.34 -13.05 -13.91
CA ILE A 339 9.68 -13.11 -15.33
C ILE A 339 10.43 -14.40 -15.65
N ASN A 340 9.87 -15.23 -16.53
CA ASN A 340 10.54 -16.43 -17.01
C ASN A 340 11.38 -16.13 -18.29
N LYS A 341 12.06 -17.16 -18.83
CA LYS A 341 12.93 -16.99 -20.01
C LYS A 341 12.20 -16.48 -21.26
N TYR A 342 10.91 -16.77 -21.42
CA TYR A 342 10.08 -16.36 -22.55
C TYR A 342 9.61 -14.91 -22.44
N GLY A 343 9.52 -14.34 -21.23
CA GLY A 343 9.18 -12.94 -21.02
C GLY A 343 10.14 -11.93 -21.68
N TYR A 344 11.35 -12.37 -22.04
CA TYR A 344 12.35 -11.54 -22.71
C TYR A 344 12.26 -11.59 -24.25
N TYR A 345 11.42 -12.43 -24.84
CA TYR A 345 11.32 -12.53 -26.29
C TYR A 345 10.31 -11.55 -26.85
N ILE A 346 10.57 -11.02 -28.05
CA ILE A 346 9.58 -10.21 -28.76
C ILE A 346 8.67 -11.13 -29.57
N ASP A 347 7.37 -11.08 -29.27
CA ASP A 347 6.34 -11.58 -30.19
C ASP A 347 6.03 -10.51 -31.24
N TRP A 348 6.64 -10.61 -32.42
CA TRP A 348 6.52 -9.63 -33.49
C TRP A 348 5.10 -9.51 -34.03
N HIS A 349 4.32 -10.60 -34.00
CA HIS A 349 2.96 -10.60 -34.53
C HIS A 349 1.98 -9.87 -33.60
N ASN A 350 2.21 -9.96 -32.29
CA ASN A 350 1.28 -9.42 -31.30
C ASN A 350 1.70 -8.08 -30.73
N HIS A 351 3.01 -7.81 -30.61
CA HIS A 351 3.49 -6.57 -30.04
C HIS A 351 3.51 -5.41 -31.04
N THR A 352 2.99 -4.27 -30.59
CA THR A 352 3.14 -2.98 -31.26
C THR A 352 4.53 -2.37 -31.00
N THR A 353 4.85 -1.30 -31.73
CA THR A 353 6.02 -0.47 -31.46
C THR A 353 6.05 0.04 -30.02
N GLU A 354 4.90 0.43 -29.48
CA GLU A 354 4.75 0.93 -28.10
C GLU A 354 4.91 -0.18 -27.07
N ASP A 355 4.45 -1.41 -27.37
CA ASP A 355 4.67 -2.57 -26.50
C ASP A 355 6.16 -2.88 -26.38
N ILE A 356 6.88 -2.90 -27.50
CA ILE A 356 8.32 -3.21 -27.51
C ILE A 356 9.11 -2.11 -26.80
N ASP A 357 8.76 -0.84 -26.99
CA ASP A 357 9.36 0.27 -26.25
C ASP A 357 9.17 0.10 -24.73
N ARG A 358 7.94 -0.18 -24.29
CA ARG A 358 7.62 -0.45 -22.88
C ARG A 358 8.39 -1.64 -22.33
N LEU A 359 8.42 -2.76 -23.05
CA LEU A 359 9.19 -3.95 -22.67
C LEU A 359 10.69 -3.64 -22.58
N TYR A 360 11.23 -2.86 -23.50
CA TYR A 360 12.62 -2.45 -23.48
C TYR A 360 12.94 -1.61 -22.25
N ARG A 361 12.12 -0.59 -21.93
CA ARG A 361 12.28 0.23 -20.73
C ARG A 361 12.11 -0.55 -19.43
N ALA A 362 11.24 -1.55 -19.42
CA ALA A 362 10.98 -2.41 -18.27
C ALA A 362 12.10 -3.44 -18.00
N LEU A 363 12.72 -3.98 -19.05
CA LEU A 363 13.59 -5.17 -18.93
C LEU A 363 15.07 -4.92 -19.23
N ASN A 364 15.43 -3.92 -20.05
CA ASN A 364 16.77 -3.85 -20.65
C ASN A 364 17.93 -3.73 -19.64
N GLN A 365 17.66 -3.24 -18.43
CA GLN A 365 18.66 -3.15 -17.36
C GLN A 365 18.85 -4.47 -16.60
N ILE A 366 17.90 -5.41 -16.70
CA ILE A 366 17.96 -6.75 -16.14
C ILE A 366 18.52 -7.73 -17.19
N ALA A 367 17.89 -7.75 -18.37
CA ALA A 367 18.36 -8.48 -19.53
C ALA A 367 17.80 -7.89 -20.83
N ASN A 368 18.57 -7.99 -21.90
CA ASN A 368 18.13 -7.51 -23.22
C ASN A 368 16.96 -8.34 -23.76
N LEU A 369 16.09 -7.65 -24.51
CA LEU A 369 15.07 -8.28 -25.33
C LEU A 369 15.72 -9.22 -26.35
N ARG A 370 14.97 -10.25 -26.76
CA ARG A 370 15.47 -11.34 -27.59
C ARG A 370 14.55 -11.60 -28.76
N THR A 371 15.15 -12.11 -29.82
CA THR A 371 14.45 -12.67 -30.97
C THR A 371 15.18 -13.94 -31.42
N MET A 372 14.66 -14.64 -32.42
CA MET A 372 15.30 -15.84 -32.97
C MET A 372 15.76 -15.60 -34.40
N PHE A 373 17.01 -15.97 -34.71
CA PHE A 373 17.55 -15.91 -36.06
C PHE A 373 18.22 -17.24 -36.39
N ARG A 374 17.75 -17.92 -37.44
CA ARG A 374 18.27 -19.24 -37.84
C ARG A 374 18.34 -20.21 -36.65
N GLN A 375 17.24 -20.28 -35.88
CA GLN A 375 17.08 -21.13 -34.69
C GLN A 375 18.08 -20.83 -33.54
N LYS A 376 18.75 -19.68 -33.55
CA LYS A 376 19.64 -19.24 -32.47
C LYS A 376 19.20 -17.88 -31.91
N PRO A 377 19.24 -17.70 -30.58
CA PRO A 377 18.74 -16.49 -29.95
C PRO A 377 19.64 -15.29 -30.26
N VAL A 378 19.03 -14.16 -30.61
CA VAL A 378 19.70 -12.87 -30.80
C VAL A 378 19.24 -11.94 -29.70
N ARG A 379 20.18 -11.36 -28.95
CA ARG A 379 19.86 -10.26 -28.02
C ARG A 379 19.85 -8.94 -28.79
N LEU A 380 18.78 -8.17 -28.63
CA LEU A 380 18.55 -6.89 -29.28
C LEU A 380 18.93 -5.76 -28.33
N LYS A 381 19.77 -4.83 -28.78
CA LYS A 381 20.37 -3.77 -27.96
C LYS A 381 20.29 -2.43 -28.69
N LEU A 382 20.28 -1.35 -27.91
CA LEU A 382 20.23 0.03 -28.43
C LEU A 382 19.00 0.23 -29.33
N LEU A 383 17.82 0.13 -28.71
CA LEU A 383 16.54 0.41 -29.34
C LEU A 383 16.55 1.81 -29.97
N THR A 384 15.95 1.95 -31.13
CA THR A 384 15.74 3.21 -31.84
C THR A 384 14.30 3.26 -32.34
N LEU A 385 13.52 4.22 -31.83
CA LEU A 385 12.21 4.53 -32.37
C LEU A 385 12.37 5.27 -33.70
N ILE A 386 11.65 4.85 -34.72
CA ILE A 386 11.74 5.41 -36.06
C ILE A 386 10.65 6.47 -36.18
N ASN A 387 11.02 7.74 -36.07
CA ASN A 387 10.08 8.86 -36.13
C ASN A 387 10.14 9.62 -37.47
N ASP A 388 11.16 9.35 -38.29
CA ASP A 388 11.31 9.97 -39.61
C ASP A 388 10.26 9.41 -40.58
N GLN A 389 9.37 10.29 -41.04
CA GLN A 389 8.25 9.92 -41.91
C GLN A 389 8.71 9.45 -43.30
N ASN A 390 9.80 9.99 -43.84
CA ASN A 390 10.31 9.54 -45.13
C ASN A 390 10.79 8.09 -45.03
N ILE A 391 11.55 7.79 -43.97
CA ILE A 391 12.04 6.42 -43.72
C ILE A 391 10.87 5.48 -43.45
N LEU A 392 9.85 5.90 -42.68
CA LEU A 392 8.66 5.09 -42.44
C LEU A 392 7.88 4.82 -43.72
N ASN A 393 7.71 5.81 -44.60
CA ASN A 393 7.04 5.65 -45.88
C ASN A 393 7.78 4.64 -46.77
N ASP A 394 9.10 4.74 -46.85
CA ASP A 394 9.94 3.78 -47.58
C ASP A 394 9.81 2.36 -47.02
N LEU A 395 9.85 2.21 -45.70
CA LEU A 395 9.69 0.91 -45.03
C LEU A 395 8.27 0.34 -45.19
N ASN A 396 7.23 1.18 -45.16
CA ASN A 396 5.83 0.78 -45.29
C ASN A 396 5.43 0.45 -46.73
N ALA A 397 6.11 1.02 -47.73
CA ALA A 397 5.94 0.62 -49.13
C ALA A 397 6.34 -0.85 -49.36
N ILE A 398 7.13 -1.44 -48.46
CA ILE A 398 7.54 -2.84 -48.52
C ILE A 398 6.45 -3.73 -47.91
N SER A 399 5.74 -4.45 -48.77
CA SER A 399 4.87 -5.55 -48.34
C SER A 399 5.68 -6.57 -47.52
N SER A 400 5.37 -6.65 -46.23
CA SER A 400 6.15 -7.36 -45.22
C SER A 400 5.25 -7.87 -44.09
N GLN A 401 5.56 -9.06 -43.60
CA GLN A 401 4.95 -9.62 -42.39
C GLN A 401 5.71 -9.16 -41.14
N PRO A 402 5.08 -9.15 -39.95
CA PRO A 402 5.79 -8.90 -38.71
C PRO A 402 6.99 -9.86 -38.53
N GLY A 403 8.09 -9.35 -37.98
CA GLY A 403 9.39 -10.02 -37.88
C GLY A 403 10.30 -9.79 -39.09
N THR A 404 9.80 -9.24 -40.20
CA THR A 404 10.64 -8.85 -41.34
C THR A 404 11.64 -7.77 -40.91
N ALA A 405 12.91 -7.98 -41.23
CA ALA A 405 14.03 -7.16 -40.81
C ALA A 405 14.85 -6.68 -42.02
N ILE A 406 15.24 -5.41 -41.99
CA ILE A 406 15.95 -4.70 -43.06
C ILE A 406 17.04 -3.84 -42.43
N TYR A 407 18.24 -3.85 -42.99
CA TYR A 407 19.28 -2.92 -42.57
C TYR A 407 19.05 -1.55 -43.22
N ASN A 408 18.86 -0.51 -42.41
CA ASN A 408 18.77 0.86 -42.88
C ASN A 408 20.12 1.55 -42.73
N LYS A 409 20.73 1.96 -43.84
CA LYS A 409 22.05 2.60 -43.86
C LYS A 409 22.06 3.99 -43.22
N SER A 410 20.98 4.75 -43.33
CA SER A 410 20.87 6.11 -42.77
C SER A 410 20.77 6.07 -41.24
N LEU A 411 19.96 5.16 -40.70
CA LEU A 411 19.77 4.99 -39.25
C LEU A 411 20.85 4.12 -38.58
N GLU A 412 21.66 3.42 -39.39
CA GLU A 412 22.64 2.43 -38.96
C GLU A 412 22.06 1.38 -38.02
N CYS A 413 20.84 0.92 -38.32
CA CYS A 413 20.11 -0.02 -37.49
C CYS A 413 19.44 -1.11 -38.33
N ILE A 414 19.13 -2.23 -37.68
CA ILE A 414 18.21 -3.22 -38.24
C ILE A 414 16.80 -2.77 -37.88
N CYS A 415 16.03 -2.33 -38.88
CA CYS A 415 14.61 -2.00 -38.77
C CYS A 415 13.80 -3.29 -38.86
N ILE A 416 12.91 -3.53 -37.90
CA ILE A 416 12.11 -4.77 -37.80
C ILE A 416 10.63 -4.40 -37.76
N ARG A 417 9.84 -5.05 -38.64
CA ARG A 417 8.39 -4.90 -38.72
C ARG A 417 7.73 -5.50 -37.48
N CYS A 418 6.99 -4.68 -36.75
CA CYS A 418 6.17 -5.05 -35.61
C CYS A 418 4.71 -5.27 -36.07
N LYS A 419 3.74 -5.41 -35.17
CA LYS A 419 2.32 -5.48 -35.52
C LYS A 419 1.82 -4.25 -36.28
N ASN A 420 2.08 -3.05 -35.76
CA ASN A 420 1.53 -1.78 -36.26
C ASN A 420 2.57 -0.80 -36.85
N GLY A 421 3.86 -1.14 -36.86
CA GLY A 421 4.91 -0.22 -37.29
C GLY A 421 6.28 -0.86 -37.39
N TRP A 422 7.34 -0.05 -37.33
CA TRP A 422 8.73 -0.49 -37.43
C TRP A 422 9.55 0.00 -36.25
N ILE A 423 10.51 -0.81 -35.81
CA ILE A 423 11.43 -0.44 -34.73
C ILE A 423 12.87 -0.80 -35.09
N GLY A 424 13.83 0.02 -34.68
CA GLY A 424 15.24 -0.14 -35.00
C GLY A 424 16.06 -0.68 -33.83
N PHE A 425 17.09 -1.48 -34.14
CA PHE A 425 18.15 -1.82 -33.17
C PHE A 425 19.53 -1.57 -33.77
N LYS A 426 20.34 -0.74 -33.09
CA LYS A 426 21.70 -0.40 -33.56
C LYS A 426 22.73 -1.46 -33.22
N LYS A 427 22.45 -2.34 -32.25
CA LYS A 427 23.38 -3.38 -31.81
C LYS A 427 22.66 -4.70 -31.57
N LEU A 428 23.29 -5.79 -31.99
CA LEU A 428 22.75 -7.13 -31.85
C LEU A 428 23.83 -8.05 -31.26
N ALA A 429 23.44 -9.04 -30.46
CA ALA A 429 24.34 -10.09 -30.03
C ALA A 429 23.80 -11.46 -30.44
N TYR A 430 24.38 -11.99 -31.52
CA TYR A 430 24.10 -13.33 -32.04
C TYR A 430 25.12 -14.34 -31.52
N LEU A 431 26.31 -14.39 -32.12
CA LEU A 431 27.48 -15.10 -31.57
C LEU A 431 28.33 -14.19 -30.70
N LYS A 432 28.53 -12.95 -31.16
CA LYS A 432 29.20 -11.85 -30.46
C LYS A 432 28.33 -10.60 -30.53
N SER A 433 28.56 -9.67 -29.63
CA SER A 433 27.90 -8.36 -29.60
C SER A 433 28.52 -7.45 -30.67
N MET A 434 27.74 -6.98 -31.64
CA MET A 434 28.21 -6.21 -32.80
C MET A 434 27.19 -5.15 -33.25
N TYR A 435 27.64 -4.12 -33.96
CA TYR A 435 26.74 -3.12 -34.51
C TYR A 435 25.93 -3.67 -35.69
N ALA A 436 24.78 -3.07 -35.97
CA ALA A 436 23.89 -3.47 -37.07
C ALA A 436 24.60 -3.53 -38.42
N ARG A 437 25.53 -2.60 -38.68
CA ARG A 437 26.38 -2.59 -39.87
C ARG A 437 27.24 -3.85 -40.00
N ASP A 438 27.88 -4.27 -38.92
CA ASP A 438 28.74 -5.46 -38.91
C ASP A 438 27.90 -6.73 -39.05
N PHE A 439 26.74 -6.76 -38.39
CA PHE A 439 25.77 -7.84 -38.54
C PHE A 439 25.29 -7.95 -39.99
N HIS A 440 25.00 -6.81 -40.62
CA HIS A 440 24.66 -6.73 -42.03
C HIS A 440 25.75 -7.35 -42.91
N ASN A 441 26.97 -6.82 -42.81
CA ASN A 441 28.09 -7.25 -43.64
C ASN A 441 28.43 -8.73 -43.46
N GLY A 442 28.35 -9.24 -42.23
CA GLY A 442 28.75 -10.61 -41.90
C GLY A 442 27.69 -11.70 -42.11
N TYR A 443 26.40 -11.40 -41.95
CA TYR A 443 25.35 -12.45 -41.90
C TYR A 443 24.27 -12.32 -42.97
N ILE A 444 24.00 -11.11 -43.46
CA ILE A 444 22.83 -10.81 -44.30
C ILE A 444 23.17 -9.89 -45.49
N SER A 445 24.46 -9.70 -45.83
CA SER A 445 24.89 -8.76 -46.89
C SER A 445 24.40 -9.09 -48.29
N LYS A 446 24.00 -10.34 -48.50
CA LYS A 446 23.38 -10.84 -49.75
C LYS A 446 21.85 -10.91 -49.67
N MET A 447 21.26 -10.40 -48.59
CA MET A 447 19.82 -10.46 -48.32
C MET A 447 19.27 -9.04 -48.26
N ASP A 448 18.38 -8.69 -49.19
CA ASP A 448 17.69 -7.39 -49.14
C ASP A 448 16.78 -7.27 -47.91
N ARG A 449 16.24 -8.42 -47.47
CA ARG A 449 15.43 -8.57 -46.27
C ARG A 449 15.52 -10.00 -45.73
N PHE A 450 15.25 -10.16 -44.46
CA PHE A 450 15.14 -11.46 -43.79
C PHE A 450 14.06 -11.40 -42.73
N VAL A 451 13.74 -12.53 -42.09
CA VAL A 451 12.70 -12.60 -41.06
C VAL A 451 13.33 -13.17 -39.78
N PHE A 452 13.07 -12.51 -38.66
CA PHE A 452 13.30 -13.09 -37.35
C PHE A 452 12.07 -13.88 -36.91
N ASP A 453 12.28 -15.05 -36.28
CA ASP A 453 11.15 -15.84 -35.82
C ASP A 453 10.49 -15.15 -34.62
N SER A 454 9.15 -15.11 -34.64
CA SER A 454 8.35 -14.63 -33.52
C SER A 454 8.27 -15.71 -32.45
N ILE A 455 8.56 -15.34 -31.20
CA ILE A 455 8.47 -16.23 -30.05
C ILE A 455 7.47 -15.66 -29.07
N HIS A 456 6.54 -16.51 -28.64
CA HIS A 456 5.51 -16.15 -27.65
C HIS A 456 6.13 -15.52 -26.40
N ASN A 457 5.60 -14.36 -25.99
CA ASN A 457 6.04 -13.67 -24.79
C ASN A 457 5.06 -13.91 -23.64
N SER A 458 5.53 -14.54 -22.56
CA SER A 458 4.67 -14.84 -21.42
C SER A 458 4.14 -13.62 -20.65
N LEU A 459 4.78 -12.44 -20.76
CA LEU A 459 4.25 -11.20 -20.18
C LEU A 459 2.99 -10.73 -20.91
N PHE A 460 2.91 -10.99 -22.22
CA PHE A 460 1.77 -10.59 -23.03
C PHE A 460 0.47 -11.20 -22.50
N ASP A 461 0.49 -12.49 -22.15
CA ASP A 461 -0.67 -13.21 -21.60
C ASP A 461 -1.24 -12.55 -20.33
N TYR A 462 -0.35 -12.14 -19.43
CA TYR A 462 -0.75 -11.57 -18.14
C TYR A 462 -1.21 -10.11 -18.27
N ILE A 463 -0.62 -9.36 -19.20
CA ILE A 463 -0.98 -7.95 -19.43
C ILE A 463 -2.28 -7.85 -20.22
N TYR A 464 -2.43 -8.65 -21.27
CA TYR A 464 -3.50 -8.48 -22.26
C TYR A 464 -4.58 -9.57 -22.19
N GLU A 465 -4.21 -10.82 -21.93
CA GLU A 465 -5.18 -11.93 -21.91
C GLU A 465 -5.77 -12.22 -20.53
N ARG A 466 -5.28 -11.54 -19.47
CA ARG A 466 -5.72 -11.69 -18.07
C ARG A 466 -5.80 -13.16 -17.62
N ARG A 467 -4.93 -14.02 -18.14
CA ARG A 467 -4.90 -15.42 -17.71
C ARG A 467 -4.45 -15.48 -16.25
N VAL A 468 -5.37 -15.85 -15.35
CA VAL A 468 -5.01 -16.28 -14.00
C VAL A 468 -4.43 -17.69 -14.16
N PRO A 469 -3.19 -17.96 -13.72
CA PRO A 469 -2.69 -19.33 -13.72
C PRO A 469 -3.61 -20.20 -12.84
N LYS A 470 -3.92 -21.40 -13.33
CA LYS A 470 -4.69 -22.42 -12.58
C LYS A 470 -3.96 -22.84 -11.31
#